data_AF-A0A7C5TSL1-F1
#
_entry.id   AF-A0A7C5TSL1-F1
#
_cell.length_a   1.000
_cell.length_b   1.000
_cell.length_c   1.000
_cell.angle_alpha   90.00
_cell.angle_beta   90.00
_cell.angle_gamma   90.00
#
_symmetry.space_group_name_H-M   'P 1'
#
loop_
_entity.id
_entity.type
_entity.pdbx_description
1 polymer ?
#
loop_
_entity_poly.entity_id
_entity_poly.type
_entity_poly.pdbx_seq_one_letter_code
_entity_poly.pdbx_strand_id
1 'polypeptide(L)'
;MAKTPGVKDKTRKEDGRQLWLAGMEPPKEGEVPNIMGNPQTKAKTPSPENLTTYWNMLYERLTPASKSERMRESPYKPDLVDRLSQVAIRLPEDVQLKTVELLSTLLKDWGEDNNVRIISARGLGLIAREVSGKAEKAAADALTQTIDSPEEKENRQSLLLPECLNSLSKHITGKGDSKTKSVDFMMEVILDAGEKENFRHDITHALERSLKNSDETTTRYILEQAKNLVWDNRQDLKTRSMGMSIIEYIAVDSKHETAGYRAIEELSKLAKDPQEYGETKARAIRGLRSIAIRDNEPRALEATQKMIEYLNDKEENPDGRNQAVLALADTVIHGRDIVKKPALEKVTYIEQDSEEHPFITKAAKEGLARIKENEQQRK
;
A
#
# COMPACT_ATOMS: atom_id res chain seq x y z
N MET A 1 -85.24 -24.79 -3.76
CA MET A 1 -84.26 -25.57 -4.54
C MET A 1 -83.27 -24.61 -5.18
N ALA A 2 -81.99 -24.94 -5.03
CA ALA A 2 -80.84 -24.08 -5.23
C ALA A 2 -80.43 -23.91 -6.71
N LYS A 3 -79.79 -22.78 -7.03
CA LYS A 3 -78.77 -22.69 -8.09
C LYS A 3 -77.62 -21.81 -7.61
N THR A 4 -76.50 -22.46 -7.30
CA THR A 4 -75.16 -21.92 -7.08
C THR A 4 -74.52 -21.51 -8.42
N PRO A 5 -73.77 -20.39 -8.50
CA PRO A 5 -72.77 -20.17 -9.53
C PRO A 5 -71.37 -20.61 -9.05
N GLY A 6 -70.59 -21.13 -10.00
CA GLY A 6 -69.33 -21.82 -9.77
C GLY A 6 -68.20 -20.98 -9.19
N VAL A 7 -67.41 -21.66 -8.37
CA VAL A 7 -66.12 -21.23 -7.82
C VAL A 7 -65.10 -21.14 -8.96
N LYS A 8 -64.52 -19.97 -9.19
CA LYS A 8 -63.24 -19.83 -9.89
C LYS A 8 -62.16 -19.55 -8.85
N ASP A 9 -61.17 -20.43 -8.81
CA ASP A 9 -59.93 -20.33 -8.05
C ASP A 9 -59.32 -18.93 -8.10
N LYS A 10 -59.19 -18.33 -6.92
CA LYS A 10 -58.26 -17.24 -6.64
C LYS A 10 -57.19 -17.81 -5.72
N THR A 11 -55.96 -17.90 -6.21
CA THR A 11 -54.72 -17.36 -5.59
C THR A 11 -53.48 -17.98 -6.26
N ARG A 12 -52.97 -17.31 -7.29
CA ARG A 12 -51.59 -17.49 -7.78
C ARG A 12 -51.06 -16.12 -8.18
N LYS A 13 -49.87 -15.79 -7.65
CA LYS A 13 -49.03 -14.61 -7.92
C LYS A 13 -49.45 -13.29 -7.24
N GLU A 14 -49.09 -13.17 -5.97
CA GLU A 14 -48.66 -11.87 -5.42
C GLU A 14 -47.15 -11.77 -5.67
N ASP A 15 -46.78 -11.30 -6.86
CA ASP A 15 -45.42 -10.90 -7.21
C ASP A 15 -45.10 -9.56 -6.54
N GLY A 16 -43.89 -9.44 -6.00
CA GLY A 16 -43.40 -8.35 -5.15
C GLY A 16 -43.26 -6.99 -5.84
N ARG A 17 -44.39 -6.37 -6.21
CA ARG A 17 -44.46 -5.03 -6.83
C ARG A 17 -44.88 -3.89 -5.89
N GLN A 18 -44.97 -4.10 -4.60
CA GLN A 18 -45.30 -3.03 -3.65
C GLN A 18 -44.20 -2.85 -2.63
N LEU A 19 -43.26 -1.95 -2.93
CA LEU A 19 -42.47 -1.14 -1.99
C LEU A 19 -41.68 -0.10 -2.81
N TRP A 20 -42.39 0.78 -3.51
CA TRP A 20 -41.79 1.95 -4.18
C TRP A 20 -41.93 3.16 -3.26
N LEU A 21 -40.78 3.67 -2.82
CA LEU A 21 -40.63 4.83 -1.94
C LEU A 21 -41.25 6.08 -2.59
N ALA A 22 -41.88 6.91 -1.76
CA ALA A 22 -42.41 8.20 -2.17
C ALA A 22 -41.37 9.03 -2.97
N GLY A 23 -41.59 9.16 -4.28
CA GLY A 23 -40.85 10.08 -5.16
C GLY A 23 -39.88 9.47 -6.17
N MET A 24 -39.79 8.13 -6.33
CA MET A 24 -38.99 7.51 -7.40
C MET A 24 -39.87 6.67 -8.33
N GLU A 25 -39.70 6.84 -9.64
CA GLU A 25 -40.36 5.99 -10.64
C GLU A 25 -39.90 4.53 -10.49
N PRO A 26 -40.81 3.55 -10.65
CA PRO A 26 -40.41 2.15 -10.65
C PRO A 26 -39.48 1.86 -11.85
N PRO A 27 -38.35 1.17 -11.65
CA PRO A 27 -37.41 0.75 -12.66
C PRO A 27 -38.11 -0.23 -13.59
N LYS A 28 -37.73 -0.20 -14.85
CA LYS A 28 -38.25 -1.12 -15.85
C LYS A 28 -37.75 -2.53 -15.53
N GLU A 29 -38.50 -3.55 -15.96
CA GLU A 29 -38.09 -4.94 -15.82
C GLU A 29 -36.66 -5.14 -16.39
N GLY A 30 -35.74 -5.55 -15.52
CA GLY A 30 -34.32 -5.72 -15.84
C GLY A 30 -33.39 -4.65 -15.25
N GLU A 31 -33.88 -3.49 -14.85
CA GLU A 31 -33.05 -2.40 -14.32
C GLU A 31 -32.81 -2.50 -12.80
N VAL A 32 -31.58 -2.26 -12.37
CA VAL A 32 -31.22 -2.08 -10.95
C VAL A 32 -31.27 -0.58 -10.63
N PRO A 33 -32.21 -0.11 -9.79
CA PRO A 33 -32.34 1.30 -9.45
C PRO A 33 -31.05 1.82 -8.80
N ASN A 34 -30.62 3.02 -9.17
CA ASN A 34 -29.47 3.68 -8.55
C ASN A 34 -29.90 4.38 -7.25
N ILE A 35 -29.87 3.65 -6.13
CA ILE A 35 -30.29 4.15 -4.81
C ILE A 35 -29.19 5.02 -4.16
N MET A 36 -27.98 5.07 -4.73
CA MET A 36 -26.83 5.79 -4.17
C MET A 36 -26.88 7.31 -4.37
N GLY A 37 -27.85 7.83 -5.12
CA GLY A 37 -28.07 9.26 -5.34
C GLY A 37 -26.99 9.92 -6.21
N ASN A 38 -27.38 10.95 -6.96
CA ASN A 38 -26.43 11.85 -7.62
C ASN A 38 -25.89 12.82 -6.55
N PRO A 39 -24.56 12.97 -6.34
CA PRO A 39 -24.00 13.85 -5.31
C PRO A 39 -24.40 15.33 -5.47
N GLN A 40 -24.96 15.73 -6.62
CA GLN A 40 -25.50 17.07 -6.87
C GLN A 40 -26.96 17.26 -6.43
N THR A 41 -27.66 16.21 -6.00
CA THR A 41 -29.05 16.27 -5.53
C THR A 41 -29.12 16.03 -4.04
N LYS A 42 -29.87 16.87 -3.30
CA LYS A 42 -30.18 16.72 -1.87
C LYS A 42 -31.12 15.52 -1.61
N ALA A 43 -30.78 14.34 -2.12
CA ALA A 43 -31.52 13.12 -1.83
C ALA A 43 -31.29 12.73 -0.36
N LYS A 44 -32.37 12.43 0.37
CA LYS A 44 -32.29 11.89 1.73
C LYS A 44 -31.50 10.59 1.70
N THR A 45 -30.57 10.42 2.65
CA THR A 45 -29.84 9.17 2.84
C THR A 45 -30.85 8.01 2.94
N PRO A 46 -30.67 6.90 2.18
CA PRO A 46 -31.60 5.77 2.22
C PRO A 46 -31.71 5.21 3.64
N SER A 47 -32.90 4.80 4.07
CA SER A 47 -33.07 4.12 5.36
C SER A 47 -32.33 2.77 5.37
N PRO A 48 -31.91 2.27 6.55
CA PRO A 48 -31.29 0.95 6.67
C PRO A 48 -32.13 -0.18 6.06
N GLU A 49 -33.46 -0.15 6.20
CA GLU A 49 -34.38 -1.14 5.61
C GLU A 49 -34.35 -1.14 4.08
N ASN A 50 -34.25 0.04 3.46
CA ASN A 50 -34.14 0.17 2.01
C ASN A 50 -32.78 -0.36 1.52
N LEU A 51 -31.71 -0.12 2.28
CA LEU A 51 -30.37 -0.64 1.97
C LEU A 51 -30.32 -2.17 2.09
N THR A 52 -30.93 -2.76 3.12
CA THR A 52 -31.01 -4.22 3.26
C THR A 52 -31.82 -4.87 2.13
N THR A 53 -32.94 -4.27 1.75
CA THR A 53 -33.77 -4.76 0.64
C THR A 53 -33.01 -4.72 -0.68
N TYR A 54 -32.31 -3.61 -0.94
CA TYR A 54 -31.47 -3.46 -2.13
C TYR A 54 -30.28 -4.43 -2.12
N TRP A 55 -29.65 -4.63 -0.97
CA TRP A 55 -28.58 -5.60 -0.80
C TRP A 55 -29.06 -7.03 -1.10
N ASN A 56 -30.21 -7.46 -0.57
CA ASN A 56 -30.78 -8.78 -0.86
C ASN A 56 -30.99 -9.00 -2.35
N MET A 57 -31.55 -8.01 -3.05
CA MET A 57 -31.75 -8.08 -4.51
C MET A 57 -30.42 -8.22 -5.27
N LEU A 58 -29.37 -7.48 -4.87
CA LEU A 58 -28.05 -7.60 -5.48
C LEU A 58 -27.41 -8.96 -5.16
N TYR A 59 -27.52 -9.41 -3.91
CA TYR A 59 -26.97 -10.67 -3.41
C TYR A 59 -27.59 -11.86 -4.14
N GLU A 60 -28.91 -11.91 -4.29
CA GLU A 60 -29.60 -12.98 -5.02
C GLU A 60 -29.20 -13.03 -6.50
N ARG A 61 -29.06 -11.87 -7.16
CA ARG A 61 -28.62 -11.81 -8.57
C ARG A 61 -27.18 -12.26 -8.78
N LEU A 62 -26.34 -12.11 -7.76
CA LEU A 62 -24.93 -12.50 -7.81
C LEU A 62 -24.69 -13.91 -7.28
N THR A 63 -25.64 -14.49 -6.54
CA THR A 63 -25.57 -15.85 -6.00
C THR A 63 -26.06 -16.85 -7.05
N PRO A 64 -25.17 -17.61 -7.71
CA PRO A 64 -25.58 -18.50 -8.79
C PRO A 64 -26.16 -19.80 -8.21
N ALA A 65 -27.26 -20.30 -8.76
CA ALA A 65 -27.85 -21.58 -8.34
C ALA A 65 -27.05 -22.81 -8.84
N SER A 66 -26.21 -22.67 -9.89
CA SER A 66 -25.35 -23.75 -10.41
C SER A 66 -24.08 -23.24 -11.13
N LYS A 67 -23.05 -24.09 -11.26
CA LYS A 67 -21.80 -23.77 -11.99
C LYS A 67 -22.03 -23.51 -13.49
N SER A 68 -23.07 -24.09 -14.08
CA SER A 68 -23.44 -23.93 -15.50
C SER A 68 -24.21 -22.65 -15.80
N GLU A 69 -24.93 -22.07 -14.84
CA GLU A 69 -25.59 -20.76 -14.98
C GLU A 69 -24.58 -19.61 -14.88
N ARG A 70 -23.50 -19.77 -14.09
CA ARG A 70 -22.42 -18.77 -13.96
C ARG A 70 -21.80 -18.36 -15.30
N MET A 71 -21.69 -19.31 -16.24
CA MET A 71 -21.05 -19.10 -17.55
C MET A 71 -21.99 -18.57 -18.65
N ARG A 72 -23.32 -18.56 -18.47
CA ARG A 72 -24.28 -18.23 -19.54
C ARG A 72 -24.81 -16.80 -19.54
N GLU A 73 -24.67 -16.05 -18.44
CA GLU A 73 -25.16 -14.66 -18.36
C GLU A 73 -24.02 -13.65 -18.55
N SER A 74 -24.14 -12.76 -19.53
CA SER A 74 -23.25 -11.62 -19.84
C SER A 74 -23.86 -10.31 -19.25
N PRO A 75 -23.30 -9.09 -19.39
CA PRO A 75 -22.00 -8.52 -19.05
C PRO A 75 -22.03 -7.55 -17.83
N TYR A 76 -23.15 -7.47 -17.08
CA TYR A 76 -23.35 -6.46 -16.01
C TYR A 76 -22.84 -6.86 -14.61
N LYS A 77 -22.11 -7.97 -14.52
CA LYS A 77 -21.66 -8.56 -13.25
C LYS A 77 -20.68 -7.66 -12.46
N PRO A 78 -19.67 -7.04 -13.10
CA PRO A 78 -18.84 -5.98 -12.51
C PRO A 78 -19.59 -4.94 -11.67
N ASP A 79 -20.57 -4.26 -12.27
CA ASP A 79 -21.28 -3.15 -11.63
C ASP A 79 -22.14 -3.61 -10.45
N LEU A 80 -22.69 -4.83 -10.53
CA LEU A 80 -23.45 -5.43 -9.43
C LEU A 80 -22.54 -5.73 -8.24
N VAL A 81 -21.35 -6.28 -8.48
CA VAL A 81 -20.36 -6.59 -7.43
C VAL A 81 -19.89 -5.32 -6.74
N ASP A 82 -19.60 -4.26 -7.51
CA ASP A 82 -19.21 -2.96 -6.96
C ASP A 82 -20.33 -2.37 -6.09
N ARG A 83 -21.57 -2.33 -6.60
CA ARG A 83 -22.73 -1.83 -5.85
C ARG A 83 -23.00 -2.63 -4.58
N LEU A 84 -22.90 -3.96 -4.64
CA LEU A 84 -23.07 -4.83 -3.47
C LEU A 84 -22.09 -4.43 -2.37
N SER A 85 -20.82 -4.24 -2.73
CA SER A 85 -19.74 -3.87 -1.80
C SER A 85 -19.98 -2.49 -1.17
N GLN A 86 -20.40 -1.50 -1.95
CA GLN A 86 -20.68 -0.14 -1.46
C GLN A 86 -21.89 -0.06 -0.53
N VAL A 87 -22.88 -0.93 -0.73
CA VAL A 87 -24.06 -1.03 0.14
C VAL A 87 -23.70 -1.76 1.43
N ALA A 88 -22.94 -2.86 1.34
CA ALA A 88 -22.58 -3.69 2.47
C ALA A 88 -21.86 -2.93 3.59
N ILE A 89 -20.94 -2.01 3.26
CA ILE A 89 -20.21 -1.21 4.27
C ILE A 89 -21.11 -0.29 5.12
N ARG A 90 -22.38 -0.10 4.73
CA ARG A 90 -23.37 0.70 5.45
C ARG A 90 -24.36 -0.15 6.26
N LEU A 91 -24.23 -1.47 6.18
CA LEU A 91 -25.13 -2.43 6.81
C LEU A 91 -24.46 -3.11 8.01
N PRO A 92 -25.22 -3.84 8.85
CA PRO A 92 -24.67 -4.54 10.01
C PRO A 92 -23.67 -5.66 9.65
N GLU A 93 -22.88 -6.09 10.64
CA GLU A 93 -21.74 -7.01 10.46
C GLU A 93 -22.13 -8.36 9.83
N ASP A 94 -23.34 -8.88 10.08
CA ASP A 94 -23.81 -10.15 9.50
C ASP A 94 -24.00 -10.05 7.97
N VAL A 95 -24.48 -8.91 7.48
CA VAL A 95 -24.61 -8.64 6.05
C VAL A 95 -23.24 -8.42 5.41
N GLN A 96 -22.35 -7.73 6.11
CA GLN A 96 -20.96 -7.56 5.67
C GLN A 96 -20.27 -8.90 5.51
N LEU A 97 -20.39 -9.82 6.48
CA LEU A 97 -19.82 -11.17 6.43
C LEU A 97 -20.35 -11.99 5.25
N LYS A 98 -21.67 -12.01 5.03
CA LYS A 98 -22.26 -12.68 3.86
C LYS A 98 -21.74 -12.10 2.54
N THR A 99 -21.55 -10.78 2.50
CA THR A 99 -20.96 -10.12 1.33
C THR A 99 -19.52 -10.59 1.11
N VAL A 100 -18.70 -10.66 2.17
CA VAL A 100 -17.32 -11.16 2.09
C VAL A 100 -17.28 -12.60 1.60
N GLU A 101 -18.16 -13.48 2.09
CA GLU A 101 -18.25 -14.87 1.63
C GLU A 101 -18.56 -14.97 0.13
N LEU A 102 -19.53 -14.20 -0.33
CA LEU A 102 -19.88 -14.15 -1.76
C LEU A 102 -18.70 -13.60 -2.59
N LEU A 103 -18.14 -12.45 -2.23
CA LEU A 103 -17.00 -11.86 -2.93
C LEU A 103 -15.79 -12.80 -2.98
N SER A 104 -15.52 -13.52 -1.89
CA SER A 104 -14.44 -14.53 -1.82
C SER A 104 -14.69 -15.68 -2.79
N THR A 105 -15.95 -16.10 -2.93
CA THR A 105 -16.35 -17.12 -3.91
C THR A 105 -16.18 -16.60 -5.34
N LEU A 106 -16.61 -15.37 -5.62
CA LEU A 106 -16.45 -14.73 -6.93
C LEU A 106 -14.97 -14.59 -7.32
N LEU A 107 -14.11 -14.33 -6.34
CA LEU A 107 -12.67 -14.18 -6.54
C LEU A 107 -11.98 -15.50 -6.96
N LYS A 108 -12.45 -16.63 -6.41
CA LYS A 108 -11.88 -17.97 -6.62
C LYS A 108 -12.50 -18.72 -7.81
N ASP A 109 -13.82 -18.62 -8.00
CA ASP A 109 -14.57 -19.59 -8.81
C ASP A 109 -15.12 -19.05 -10.15
N TRP A 110 -14.84 -17.80 -10.53
CA TRP A 110 -15.50 -17.15 -11.68
C TRP A 110 -14.78 -17.26 -13.04
N GLY A 111 -14.07 -18.37 -13.30
CA GLY A 111 -13.45 -18.66 -14.61
C GLY A 111 -12.53 -17.54 -15.12
N GLU A 112 -12.34 -17.45 -16.44
CA GLU A 112 -11.41 -16.50 -17.11
C GLU A 112 -11.87 -15.02 -17.10
N ASP A 113 -13.00 -14.67 -16.45
CA ASP A 113 -13.47 -13.27 -16.39
C ASP A 113 -12.71 -12.49 -15.30
N ASN A 114 -11.54 -12.00 -15.69
CA ASN A 114 -10.67 -11.20 -14.83
C ASN A 114 -11.33 -9.92 -14.30
N ASN A 115 -12.35 -9.36 -14.97
CA ASN A 115 -12.97 -8.11 -14.52
C ASN A 115 -13.80 -8.31 -13.26
N VAL A 116 -14.55 -9.41 -13.18
CA VAL A 116 -15.31 -9.75 -11.97
C VAL A 116 -14.36 -10.02 -10.81
N ARG A 117 -13.29 -10.78 -11.03
CA ARG A 117 -12.28 -11.09 -10.00
C ARG A 117 -11.61 -9.81 -9.46
N ILE A 118 -11.21 -8.90 -10.35
CA ILE A 118 -10.62 -7.60 -9.99
C ILE A 118 -11.60 -6.77 -9.15
N ILE A 119 -12.87 -6.71 -9.54
CA ILE A 119 -13.87 -5.91 -8.82
C ILE A 119 -14.25 -6.57 -7.49
N SER A 120 -14.27 -7.90 -7.41
CA SER A 120 -14.41 -8.62 -6.14
C SER A 120 -13.25 -8.32 -5.19
N ALA A 121 -12.00 -8.30 -5.68
CA ALA A 121 -10.84 -7.90 -4.89
C ALA A 121 -10.94 -6.43 -4.42
N ARG A 122 -11.45 -5.52 -5.26
CA ARG A 122 -11.74 -4.13 -4.85
C ARG A 122 -12.83 -4.06 -3.79
N GLY A 123 -13.89 -4.84 -3.92
CA GLY A 123 -15.00 -4.93 -2.98
C GLY A 123 -14.54 -5.42 -1.61
N LEU A 124 -13.74 -6.49 -1.57
CA LEU A 124 -13.09 -6.98 -0.35
C LEU A 124 -12.18 -5.91 0.26
N GLY A 125 -11.39 -5.21 -0.56
CA GLY A 125 -10.55 -4.10 -0.10
C GLY A 125 -11.35 -2.94 0.50
N LEU A 126 -12.50 -2.61 -0.08
CA LEU A 126 -13.41 -1.60 0.43
C LEU A 126 -13.98 -1.99 1.79
N ILE A 127 -14.43 -3.25 1.92
CA ILE A 127 -14.95 -3.78 3.19
C ILE A 127 -13.85 -3.72 4.26
N ALA A 128 -12.67 -4.29 3.98
CA ALA A 128 -11.54 -4.25 4.90
C ALA A 128 -11.29 -2.80 5.39
N ARG A 129 -11.19 -1.84 4.47
CA ARG A 129 -10.86 -0.45 4.79
C ARG A 129 -11.92 0.27 5.64
N GLU A 130 -13.19 0.09 5.33
CA GLU A 130 -14.28 0.95 5.84
C GLU A 130 -15.00 0.36 7.06
N VAL A 131 -14.86 -0.94 7.33
CA VAL A 131 -15.52 -1.62 8.46
C VAL A 131 -14.51 -2.07 9.51
N SER A 132 -15.00 -2.37 10.71
CA SER A 132 -14.19 -2.91 11.81
C SER A 132 -14.77 -4.25 12.26
N GLY A 133 -13.94 -5.13 12.84
CA GLY A 133 -14.42 -6.36 13.48
C GLY A 133 -14.15 -7.62 12.65
N LYS A 134 -15.12 -8.54 12.58
CA LYS A 134 -14.95 -9.84 11.94
C LYS A 134 -14.97 -9.74 10.41
N ALA A 135 -15.85 -8.89 9.87
CA ALA A 135 -15.95 -8.70 8.42
C ALA A 135 -14.67 -8.09 7.83
N GLU A 136 -14.05 -7.14 8.55
CA GLU A 136 -12.74 -6.58 8.22
C GLU A 136 -11.68 -7.68 8.04
N LYS A 137 -11.53 -8.53 9.07
CA LYS A 137 -10.54 -9.62 9.10
C LYS A 137 -10.80 -10.63 8.00
N ALA A 138 -12.05 -11.07 7.84
CA ALA A 138 -12.41 -12.03 6.80
C ALA A 138 -12.13 -11.49 5.39
N ALA A 139 -12.35 -10.20 5.15
CA ALA A 139 -12.07 -9.58 3.87
C ALA A 139 -10.56 -9.50 3.58
N ALA A 140 -9.76 -9.11 4.58
CA ALA A 140 -8.30 -9.11 4.48
C ALA A 140 -7.76 -10.53 4.24
N ASP A 141 -8.24 -11.52 4.99
CA ASP A 141 -7.84 -12.93 4.87
C ASP A 141 -8.15 -13.50 3.46
N ALA A 142 -9.28 -13.11 2.86
CA ALA A 142 -9.65 -13.53 1.50
C ALA A 142 -8.70 -12.96 0.42
N LEU A 143 -8.31 -11.68 0.56
CA LEU A 143 -7.31 -11.05 -0.31
C LEU A 143 -5.96 -11.73 -0.17
N THR A 144 -5.54 -11.99 1.07
CA THR A 144 -4.32 -12.71 1.43
C THR A 144 -4.26 -14.11 0.78
N GLN A 145 -5.29 -14.93 0.97
CA GLN A 145 -5.34 -16.27 0.37
C GLN A 145 -5.23 -16.25 -1.16
N THR A 146 -5.75 -15.20 -1.80
CA THR A 146 -5.69 -15.05 -3.26
C THR A 146 -4.29 -14.70 -3.71
N ILE A 147 -3.59 -13.83 -2.97
CA ILE A 147 -2.18 -13.50 -3.19
C ILE A 147 -1.30 -14.74 -3.04
N ASP A 148 -1.61 -15.59 -2.06
CA ASP A 148 -0.83 -16.80 -1.79
C ASP A 148 -1.08 -17.97 -2.73
N SER A 149 -2.12 -17.89 -3.57
CA SER A 149 -2.42 -18.92 -4.55
C SER A 149 -1.24 -19.15 -5.51
N PRO A 150 -0.73 -20.39 -5.65
CA PRO A 150 0.32 -20.72 -6.62
C PRO A 150 -0.05 -20.31 -8.05
N GLU A 151 -1.33 -20.45 -8.42
CA GLU A 151 -1.87 -20.07 -9.73
C GLU A 151 -1.68 -18.57 -10.02
N GLU A 152 -2.01 -17.71 -9.05
CA GLU A 152 -1.85 -16.26 -9.20
C GLU A 152 -0.39 -15.83 -9.09
N LYS A 153 0.40 -16.50 -8.25
CA LYS A 153 1.85 -16.27 -8.16
C LYS A 153 2.52 -16.57 -9.52
N GLU A 154 2.10 -17.60 -10.24
CA GLU A 154 2.68 -18.00 -11.54
C GLU A 154 2.18 -17.18 -12.72
N ASN A 155 0.96 -16.64 -12.63
CA ASN A 155 0.36 -15.85 -13.70
C ASN A 155 0.92 -14.43 -13.78
N ARG A 156 2.03 -14.28 -14.52
CA ARG A 156 2.73 -12.99 -14.75
C ARG A 156 1.91 -11.91 -15.47
N GLN A 157 0.75 -12.25 -16.04
CA GLN A 157 -0.16 -11.32 -16.72
C GLN A 157 -1.40 -10.97 -15.89
N SER A 158 -1.52 -11.52 -14.67
CA SER A 158 -2.65 -11.27 -13.79
C SER A 158 -2.62 -9.85 -13.22
N LEU A 159 -3.62 -9.04 -13.58
CA LEU A 159 -3.89 -7.74 -12.95
C LEU A 159 -4.52 -7.89 -11.55
N LEU A 160 -4.88 -9.11 -11.15
CA LEU A 160 -5.57 -9.37 -9.89
C LEU A 160 -4.65 -9.17 -8.68
N LEU A 161 -3.42 -9.66 -8.77
CA LEU A 161 -2.47 -9.61 -7.68
C LEU A 161 -2.06 -8.16 -7.32
N PRO A 162 -1.70 -7.28 -8.29
CA PRO A 162 -1.53 -5.85 -8.01
C PRO A 162 -2.77 -5.19 -7.38
N GLU A 163 -3.99 -5.60 -7.77
CA GLU A 163 -5.21 -5.04 -7.19
C GLU A 163 -5.44 -5.52 -5.75
N CYS A 164 -5.20 -6.80 -5.43
CA CYS A 164 -5.27 -7.31 -4.07
C CYS A 164 -4.28 -6.59 -3.14
N LEU A 165 -3.04 -6.37 -3.62
CA LEU A 165 -2.03 -5.60 -2.89
C LEU A 165 -2.45 -4.13 -2.70
N ASN A 166 -3.00 -3.50 -3.73
CA ASN A 166 -3.53 -2.13 -3.66
C ASN A 166 -4.71 -2.02 -2.67
N SER A 167 -5.58 -3.02 -2.63
CA SER A 167 -6.68 -3.13 -1.68
C SER A 167 -6.19 -3.27 -0.23
N LEU A 168 -5.22 -4.15 0.02
CA LEU A 168 -4.60 -4.30 1.34
C LEU A 168 -3.82 -3.05 1.76
N SER A 169 -3.14 -2.38 0.84
CA SER A 169 -2.48 -1.09 1.08
C SER A 169 -3.48 -0.02 1.55
N LYS A 170 -4.63 0.10 0.88
CA LYS A 170 -5.68 1.04 1.28
C LYS A 170 -6.28 0.67 2.63
N HIS A 171 -6.39 -0.61 2.96
CA HIS A 171 -6.83 -1.08 4.27
C HIS A 171 -5.97 -0.54 5.42
N ILE A 172 -4.64 -0.53 5.26
CA ILE A 172 -3.70 0.03 6.26
C ILE A 172 -4.04 1.49 6.60
N THR A 173 -4.55 2.25 5.62
CA THR A 173 -4.95 3.65 5.80
C THR A 173 -6.39 3.83 6.29
N GLY A 174 -7.13 2.73 6.49
CA GLY A 174 -8.55 2.68 6.82
C GLY A 174 -8.89 2.88 8.30
N LYS A 175 -10.16 2.62 8.65
CA LYS A 175 -10.69 2.76 10.02
C LYS A 175 -10.58 1.48 10.86
N GLY A 176 -10.17 0.37 10.25
CA GLY A 176 -10.06 -0.93 10.90
C GLY A 176 -8.95 -1.01 11.94
N ASP A 177 -9.11 -1.94 12.89
CA ASP A 177 -8.15 -2.18 13.97
C ASP A 177 -7.05 -3.18 13.56
N SER A 178 -7.21 -3.86 12.42
CA SER A 178 -6.35 -4.96 11.97
C SER A 178 -5.29 -4.52 10.95
N LYS A 179 -4.88 -3.24 10.96
CA LYS A 179 -3.88 -2.68 10.02
C LYS A 179 -2.53 -3.38 10.09
N THR A 180 -2.08 -3.73 11.30
CA THR A 180 -0.80 -4.40 11.53
C THR A 180 -0.76 -5.78 10.87
N LYS A 181 -1.87 -6.53 10.85
CA LYS A 181 -1.92 -7.83 10.17
C LYS A 181 -1.74 -7.72 8.66
N SER A 182 -2.27 -6.67 8.03
CA SER A 182 -2.05 -6.44 6.60
C SER A 182 -0.63 -5.98 6.29
N VAL A 183 0.03 -5.28 7.22
CA VAL A 183 1.47 -5.02 7.14
C VAL A 183 2.23 -6.33 7.28
N ASP A 184 1.96 -7.13 8.31
CA ASP A 184 2.61 -8.43 8.55
C ASP A 184 2.51 -9.33 7.33
N PHE A 185 1.30 -9.42 6.78
CA PHE A 185 1.07 -10.20 5.58
C PHE A 185 1.84 -9.66 4.38
N MET A 186 1.83 -8.34 4.11
CA MET A 186 2.64 -7.81 3.01
C MET A 186 4.14 -8.04 3.21
N MET A 187 4.62 -8.05 4.45
CA MET A 187 6.01 -8.38 4.78
C MET A 187 6.30 -9.88 4.61
N GLU A 188 5.36 -10.75 4.96
CA GLU A 188 5.41 -12.19 4.70
C GLU A 188 5.44 -12.46 3.20
N VAL A 189 4.59 -11.80 2.40
CA VAL A 189 4.63 -11.91 0.94
C VAL A 189 5.96 -11.39 0.38
N ILE A 190 6.58 -10.37 0.97
CA ILE A 190 7.93 -9.92 0.57
C ILE A 190 8.95 -11.04 0.79
N LEU A 191 8.89 -11.73 1.93
CA LEU A 191 9.76 -12.86 2.26
C LEU A 191 9.50 -14.06 1.33
N ASP A 192 8.24 -14.39 1.08
CA ASP A 192 7.79 -15.52 0.27
C ASP A 192 7.93 -15.29 -1.24
N ALA A 193 7.92 -14.04 -1.71
CA ALA A 193 8.11 -13.67 -3.11
C ALA A 193 9.58 -13.85 -3.58
N GLY A 194 10.24 -14.90 -3.08
CA GLY A 194 11.66 -15.25 -3.13
C GLY A 194 12.38 -15.09 -4.47
N GLU A 195 11.70 -15.00 -5.62
CA GLU A 195 12.38 -14.90 -6.93
C GLU A 195 11.68 -14.03 -8.00
N LYS A 196 10.47 -13.51 -7.76
CA LYS A 196 9.69 -12.81 -8.79
C LYS A 196 9.81 -11.30 -8.65
N GLU A 197 10.76 -10.73 -9.38
CA GLU A 197 11.15 -9.30 -9.35
C GLU A 197 9.97 -8.33 -9.54
N ASN A 198 9.00 -8.69 -10.39
CA ASN A 198 7.83 -7.85 -10.67
C ASN A 198 6.93 -7.65 -9.44
N PHE A 199 6.72 -8.69 -8.61
CA PHE A 199 5.86 -8.56 -7.43
C PHE A 199 6.48 -7.72 -6.32
N ARG A 200 7.80 -7.76 -6.21
CA ARG A 200 8.55 -7.02 -5.19
C ARG A 200 8.42 -5.50 -5.36
N HIS A 201 8.45 -5.04 -6.60
CA HIS A 201 8.24 -3.63 -6.93
C HIS A 201 6.81 -3.17 -6.58
N ASP A 202 5.80 -3.96 -6.95
CA ASP A 202 4.39 -3.65 -6.67
C ASP A 202 4.09 -3.62 -5.17
N ILE A 203 4.65 -4.55 -4.38
CA ILE A 203 4.45 -4.58 -2.92
C ILE A 203 5.16 -3.39 -2.25
N THR A 204 6.39 -3.08 -2.68
CA THR A 204 7.13 -1.93 -2.14
C THR A 204 6.35 -0.64 -2.42
N HIS A 205 5.87 -0.43 -3.65
CA HIS A 205 5.04 0.72 -3.98
C HIS A 205 3.70 0.74 -3.25
N ALA A 206 3.07 -0.41 -3.01
CA ALA A 206 1.86 -0.51 -2.21
C ALA A 206 2.13 -0.07 -0.75
N LEU A 207 3.23 -0.52 -0.15
CA LEU A 207 3.64 -0.10 1.20
C LEU A 207 3.96 1.39 1.26
N GLU A 208 4.71 1.93 0.30
CA GLU A 208 5.00 3.37 0.18
C GLU A 208 3.71 4.21 0.11
N ARG A 209 2.74 3.81 -0.73
CA ARG A 209 1.44 4.48 -0.81
C ARG A 209 0.67 4.42 0.50
N SER A 210 0.75 3.29 1.21
CA SER A 210 0.12 3.12 2.52
C SER A 210 0.73 4.07 3.54
N LEU A 211 2.05 4.20 3.55
CA LEU A 211 2.81 5.03 4.49
C LEU A 211 2.43 6.52 4.39
N LYS A 212 2.14 7.03 3.18
CA LYS A 212 1.75 8.44 2.96
C LYS A 212 0.54 8.89 3.78
N ASN A 213 -0.38 7.98 4.10
CA ASN A 213 -1.63 8.28 4.80
C ASN A 213 -1.82 7.45 6.08
N SER A 214 -0.80 6.70 6.51
CA SER A 214 -0.85 5.94 7.75
C SER A 214 -0.72 6.86 8.97
N ASP A 215 -1.21 6.41 10.13
CA ASP A 215 -0.92 7.05 11.42
C ASP A 215 0.51 6.74 11.91
N GLU A 216 0.96 7.45 12.93
CA GLU A 216 2.33 7.32 13.45
C GLU A 216 2.61 5.92 14.02
N THR A 217 1.64 5.30 14.69
CA THR A 217 1.77 3.96 15.28
C THR A 217 1.99 2.93 14.18
N THR A 218 1.20 2.99 13.12
CA THR A 218 1.31 2.12 11.94
C THR A 218 2.64 2.36 11.21
N THR A 219 3.05 3.62 11.05
CA THR A 219 4.33 3.97 10.41
C THR A 219 5.51 3.42 11.20
N ARG A 220 5.48 3.53 12.54
CA ARG A 220 6.50 2.93 13.43
C ARG A 220 6.51 1.41 13.32
N TYR A 221 5.34 0.78 13.24
CA TYR A 221 5.23 -0.66 13.06
C TYR A 221 5.88 -1.12 11.74
N ILE A 222 5.57 -0.43 10.64
CA ILE A 222 6.16 -0.72 9.32
C ILE A 222 7.68 -0.53 9.37
N LEU A 223 8.18 0.50 10.07
CA LEU A 223 9.61 0.68 10.26
C LEU A 223 10.26 -0.50 11.00
N GLU A 224 9.65 -0.99 12.08
CA GLU A 224 10.17 -2.17 12.79
C GLU A 224 10.16 -3.42 11.93
N GLN A 225 9.12 -3.66 11.13
CA GLN A 225 9.11 -4.78 10.19
C GLN A 225 10.17 -4.64 9.09
N ALA A 226 10.33 -3.44 8.54
CA ALA A 226 11.38 -3.18 7.56
C ALA A 226 12.79 -3.38 8.13
N LYS A 227 13.00 -3.03 9.40
CA LYS A 227 14.24 -3.35 10.12
C LYS A 227 14.45 -4.85 10.20
N ASN A 228 13.46 -5.63 10.62
CA ASN A 228 13.57 -7.08 10.70
C ASN A 228 13.93 -7.69 9.32
N LEU A 229 13.33 -7.19 8.24
CA LEU A 229 13.72 -7.59 6.87
C LEU A 229 15.21 -7.37 6.59
N VAL A 230 15.79 -6.26 7.04
CA VAL A 230 17.22 -5.95 6.82
C VAL A 230 18.13 -6.77 7.73
N TRP A 231 17.79 -6.84 9.02
CA TRP A 231 18.66 -7.38 10.07
C TRP A 231 18.60 -8.91 10.17
N ASP A 232 17.44 -9.52 9.96
CA ASP A 232 17.26 -10.97 10.12
C ASP A 232 17.68 -11.74 8.86
N ASN A 233 17.72 -11.07 7.70
CA ASN A 233 17.96 -11.71 6.40
C ASN A 233 19.32 -11.36 5.79
N ARG A 234 20.38 -11.33 6.59
CA ARG A 234 21.73 -10.85 6.17
C ARG A 234 22.29 -11.46 4.88
N GLN A 235 21.92 -12.71 4.59
CA GLN A 235 22.37 -13.47 3.41
C GLN A 235 21.51 -13.25 2.15
N ASP A 236 20.30 -12.72 2.29
CA ASP A 236 19.40 -12.42 1.17
C ASP A 236 19.45 -10.92 0.84
N LEU A 237 20.44 -10.52 0.02
CA LEU A 237 20.63 -9.15 -0.45
C LEU A 237 19.36 -8.51 -1.03
N LYS A 238 18.51 -9.34 -1.62
CA LYS A 238 17.31 -8.98 -2.33
C LYS A 238 16.22 -8.56 -1.34
N THR A 239 16.00 -9.34 -0.29
CA THR A 239 15.10 -9.00 0.83
C THR A 239 15.58 -7.79 1.60
N ARG A 240 16.88 -7.71 1.86
CA ARG A 240 17.49 -6.56 2.54
C ARG A 240 17.34 -5.26 1.76
N SER A 241 17.56 -5.31 0.45
CA SER A 241 17.37 -4.16 -0.44
C SER A 241 15.96 -3.58 -0.35
N MET A 242 14.94 -4.43 -0.18
CA MET A 242 13.55 -3.97 -0.01
C MET A 242 13.32 -3.32 1.35
N GLY A 243 13.75 -3.97 2.44
CA GLY A 243 13.69 -3.37 3.77
C GLY A 243 14.37 -2.00 3.82
N MET A 244 15.54 -1.88 3.17
CA MET A 244 16.26 -0.61 3.02
C MET A 244 15.47 0.45 2.27
N SER A 245 14.82 0.08 1.15
CA SER A 245 13.97 1.02 0.39
C SER A 245 12.78 1.51 1.20
N ILE A 246 12.16 0.65 2.02
CA ILE A 246 11.08 1.05 2.92
C ILE A 246 11.59 2.01 4.01
N ILE A 247 12.75 1.72 4.62
CA ILE A 247 13.38 2.60 5.62
C ILE A 247 13.69 3.97 5.01
N GLU A 248 14.28 4.01 3.81
CA GLU A 248 14.57 5.26 3.09
C GLU A 248 13.29 6.05 2.81
N TYR A 249 12.23 5.39 2.33
CA TYR A 249 10.95 6.04 2.08
C TYR A 249 10.36 6.65 3.37
N ILE A 250 10.37 5.91 4.48
CA ILE A 250 9.89 6.42 5.78
C ILE A 250 10.72 7.62 6.20
N ALA A 251 12.03 7.59 6.00
CA ALA A 251 12.89 8.68 6.40
C ALA A 251 12.57 9.97 5.62
N VAL A 252 12.40 9.87 4.29
CA VAL A 252 12.20 11.03 3.39
C VAL A 252 10.75 11.52 3.35
N ASP A 253 9.81 10.61 3.14
CA ASP A 253 8.44 10.94 2.72
C ASP A 253 7.39 10.74 3.84
N SER A 254 7.79 10.26 5.02
CA SER A 254 6.90 10.22 6.20
C SER A 254 6.52 11.63 6.65
N LYS A 255 5.22 11.83 6.88
CA LYS A 255 4.66 13.03 7.54
C LYS A 255 4.89 13.03 9.07
N HIS A 256 5.31 11.89 9.63
CA HIS A 256 5.53 11.72 11.06
C HIS A 256 7.01 11.89 11.38
N GLU A 257 7.35 13.01 12.02
CA GLU A 257 8.72 13.40 12.34
C GLU A 257 9.47 12.32 13.14
N THR A 258 8.83 11.77 14.17
CA THR A 258 9.41 10.74 15.05
C THR A 258 9.82 9.49 14.28
N ALA A 259 8.98 9.03 13.34
CA ALA A 259 9.30 7.88 12.50
C ALA A 259 10.43 8.20 11.52
N GLY A 260 10.46 9.42 10.98
CA GLY A 260 11.55 9.89 10.12
C GLY A 260 12.90 9.88 10.83
N TYR A 261 12.99 10.44 12.04
CA TYR A 261 14.22 10.41 12.84
C TYR A 261 14.67 9.00 13.21
N ARG A 262 13.72 8.11 13.55
CA ARG A 262 14.05 6.71 13.79
C ARG A 262 14.63 6.05 12.55
N ALA A 263 14.06 6.30 11.37
CA ALA A 263 14.58 5.77 10.12
C ALA A 263 16.01 6.29 9.81
N ILE A 264 16.29 7.58 10.06
CA ILE A 264 17.66 8.14 9.98
C ILE A 264 18.62 7.39 10.90
N GLU A 265 18.22 7.16 12.15
CA GLU A 265 19.05 6.46 13.13
C GLU A 265 19.34 5.01 12.71
N GLU A 266 18.35 4.32 12.14
CA GLU A 266 18.55 2.96 11.61
C GLU A 266 19.50 2.93 10.40
N LEU A 267 19.39 3.88 9.48
CA LEU A 267 20.35 4.01 8.38
C LEU A 267 21.76 4.30 8.91
N SER A 268 21.90 5.15 9.94
CA SER A 268 23.18 5.42 10.59
C SER A 268 23.78 4.16 11.23
N LYS A 269 22.98 3.35 11.94
CA LYS A 269 23.43 2.08 12.51
C LYS A 269 23.89 1.10 11.43
N LEU A 270 23.14 0.97 10.34
CA LEU A 270 23.48 0.09 9.23
C LEU A 270 24.78 0.51 8.51
N ALA A 271 25.03 1.82 8.41
CA ALA A 271 26.29 2.32 7.87
C ALA A 271 27.49 1.94 8.77
N LYS A 272 27.31 1.98 10.09
CA LYS A 272 28.37 1.73 11.10
C LYS A 272 28.52 0.28 11.55
N ASP A 273 27.62 -0.64 11.19
CA ASP A 273 27.72 -2.02 11.67
C ASP A 273 28.98 -2.70 11.10
N PRO A 274 29.95 -3.14 11.93
CA PRO A 274 31.16 -3.81 11.45
C PRO A 274 30.90 -5.15 10.75
N GLN A 275 29.75 -5.77 11.00
CA GLN A 275 29.35 -7.04 10.40
C GLN A 275 28.66 -6.88 9.04
N GLU A 276 28.48 -5.64 8.57
CA GLU A 276 27.77 -5.36 7.33
C GLU A 276 28.66 -5.27 6.09
N TYR A 277 28.11 -5.75 4.98
CA TYR A 277 28.76 -5.67 3.67
C TYR A 277 28.87 -4.21 3.19
N GLY A 278 29.96 -3.89 2.49
CA GLY A 278 30.22 -2.54 1.98
C GLY A 278 29.08 -1.97 1.13
N GLU A 279 28.37 -2.80 0.36
CA GLU A 279 27.21 -2.37 -0.43
C GLU A 279 26.02 -1.92 0.44
N THR A 280 25.72 -2.64 1.53
CA THR A 280 24.69 -2.24 2.49
C THR A 280 25.04 -0.91 3.14
N LYS A 281 26.29 -0.75 3.59
CA LYS A 281 26.79 0.50 4.17
C LYS A 281 26.64 1.66 3.18
N ALA A 282 27.09 1.46 1.94
CA ALA A 282 26.98 2.45 0.87
C ALA A 282 25.51 2.80 0.57
N ARG A 283 24.59 1.83 0.61
CA ARG A 283 23.15 2.08 0.43
C ARG A 283 22.57 2.87 1.60
N ALA A 284 22.97 2.58 2.84
CA ALA A 284 22.54 3.34 4.00
C ALA A 284 22.98 4.81 3.91
N ILE A 285 24.23 5.05 3.48
CA ILE A 285 24.77 6.39 3.22
C ILE A 285 23.99 7.10 2.10
N ARG A 286 23.63 6.39 1.02
CA ARG A 286 22.76 6.96 -0.03
C ARG A 286 21.38 7.32 0.49
N GLY A 287 20.81 6.54 1.41
CA GLY A 287 19.56 6.90 2.10
C GLY A 287 19.70 8.20 2.90
N LEU A 288 20.78 8.34 3.69
CA LEU A 288 21.09 9.57 4.42
C LEU A 288 21.23 10.79 3.48
N ARG A 289 21.92 10.61 2.35
CA ARG A 289 22.02 11.62 1.28
C ARG A 289 20.65 12.04 0.74
N SER A 290 19.79 11.08 0.41
CA SER A 290 18.44 11.35 -0.11
C SER A 290 17.64 12.22 0.86
N ILE A 291 17.74 11.94 2.17
CA ILE A 291 17.07 12.71 3.23
C ILE A 291 17.65 14.13 3.33
N ALA A 292 18.99 14.24 3.35
CA ALA A 292 19.68 15.54 3.40
C ALA A 292 19.31 16.46 2.22
N ILE A 293 19.03 15.88 1.05
CA ILE A 293 18.64 16.63 -0.15
C ILE A 293 17.14 16.97 -0.16
N ARG A 294 16.26 16.02 0.20
CA ARG A 294 14.82 16.11 -0.08
C ARG A 294 13.96 16.58 1.09
N ASP A 295 14.37 16.35 2.33
CA ASP A 295 13.50 16.52 3.50
C ASP A 295 13.45 17.98 4.02
N ASN A 296 12.63 18.21 5.04
CA ASN A 296 12.52 19.43 5.82
C ASN A 296 13.74 19.66 6.73
N GLU A 297 13.93 20.92 7.11
CA GLU A 297 15.18 21.45 7.66
C GLU A 297 15.77 20.71 8.87
N PRO A 298 15.01 20.18 9.86
CA PRO A 298 15.67 19.55 11.00
C PRO A 298 16.09 18.09 10.70
N ARG A 299 15.35 17.35 9.87
CA ARG A 299 15.75 15.99 9.44
C ARG A 299 16.89 15.99 8.44
N ALA A 300 16.88 16.95 7.51
CA ALA A 300 17.96 17.10 6.55
C ALA A 300 19.31 17.38 7.25
N LEU A 301 19.29 18.22 8.29
CA LEU A 301 20.46 18.51 9.11
C LEU A 301 20.93 17.27 9.90
N GLU A 302 20.01 16.54 10.53
CA GLU A 302 20.34 15.30 11.24
C GLU A 302 21.01 14.28 10.32
N ALA A 303 20.44 14.03 9.13
CA ALA A 303 21.02 13.10 8.17
C ALA A 303 22.42 13.55 7.69
N THR A 304 22.62 14.85 7.50
CA THR A 304 23.94 15.44 7.20
C THR A 304 24.92 15.20 8.34
N GLN A 305 24.49 15.40 9.58
CA GLN A 305 25.31 15.21 10.77
C GLN A 305 25.73 13.74 10.93
N LYS A 306 24.83 12.78 10.71
CA LYS A 306 25.16 11.34 10.73
C LYS A 306 26.22 10.97 9.69
N MET A 307 26.17 11.55 8.49
CA MET A 307 27.21 11.35 7.47
C MET A 307 28.55 11.97 7.90
N ILE A 308 28.54 13.14 8.53
CA ILE A 308 29.76 13.78 9.07
C ILE A 308 30.37 12.92 10.20
N GLU A 309 29.55 12.41 11.12
CA GLU A 309 29.98 11.50 12.17
C GLU A 309 30.60 10.23 11.61
N TYR A 310 29.97 9.64 10.59
CA TYR A 310 30.52 8.47 9.89
C TYR A 310 31.92 8.75 9.31
N LEU A 311 32.13 9.95 8.75
CA LEU A 311 33.43 10.35 8.22
C LEU A 311 34.49 10.69 9.27
N ASN A 312 34.07 11.04 10.50
CA ASN A 312 34.99 11.31 11.60
C ASN A 312 35.63 10.03 12.16
N ASP A 313 34.98 8.89 11.97
CA ASP A 313 35.56 7.60 12.33
C ASP A 313 36.55 7.16 11.24
N LYS A 314 37.86 7.25 11.53
CA LYS A 314 38.92 6.84 10.60
C LYS A 314 39.10 5.33 10.52
N GLU A 315 38.54 4.56 11.46
CA GLU A 315 38.61 3.09 11.48
C GLU A 315 37.53 2.46 10.59
N GLU A 316 36.54 3.23 10.16
CA GLU A 316 35.52 2.79 9.22
C GLU A 316 36.08 2.43 7.85
N ASN A 317 35.34 1.57 7.15
CA ASN A 317 35.74 1.05 5.85
C ASN A 317 35.97 2.19 4.83
N PRO A 318 37.11 2.22 4.10
CA PRO A 318 37.42 3.28 3.13
C PRO A 318 36.38 3.47 2.02
N ASP A 319 35.71 2.41 1.55
CA ASP A 319 34.66 2.49 0.53
C ASP A 319 33.42 3.20 1.07
N GLY A 320 33.02 2.85 2.30
CA GLY A 320 31.94 3.52 3.01
C GLY A 320 32.24 5.01 3.18
N ARG A 321 33.44 5.33 3.68
CA ARG A 321 33.87 6.73 3.89
C ARG A 321 33.94 7.47 2.56
N ASN A 322 34.45 6.86 1.50
CA ASN A 322 34.44 7.41 0.15
C ASN A 322 33.03 7.77 -0.34
N GLN A 323 32.05 6.86 -0.15
CA GLN A 323 30.64 7.13 -0.48
C GLN A 323 30.05 8.27 0.35
N ALA A 324 30.38 8.36 1.64
CA ALA A 324 29.90 9.43 2.50
C ALA A 324 30.45 10.81 2.09
N VAL A 325 31.70 10.89 1.63
CA VAL A 325 32.26 12.15 1.09
C VAL A 325 31.50 12.60 -0.16
N LEU A 326 31.28 11.69 -1.11
CA LEU A 326 30.54 12.00 -2.34
C LEU A 326 29.09 12.37 -2.04
N ALA A 327 28.47 11.72 -1.06
CA ALA A 327 27.12 12.05 -0.58
C ALA A 327 27.04 13.46 0.03
N LEU A 328 28.02 13.87 0.83
CA LEU A 328 28.09 15.24 1.34
C LEU A 328 28.30 16.26 0.21
N ALA A 329 29.16 15.97 -0.77
CA ALA A 329 29.34 16.85 -1.92
C ALA A 329 28.03 17.04 -2.71
N ASP A 330 27.28 15.96 -2.93
CA ASP A 330 25.95 16.03 -3.56
C ASP A 330 24.95 16.83 -2.71
N THR A 331 25.05 16.73 -1.38
CA THR A 331 24.25 17.53 -0.43
C THR A 331 24.55 19.02 -0.57
N VAL A 332 25.80 19.41 -0.87
CA VAL A 332 26.15 20.81 -1.17
C VAL A 332 25.49 21.29 -2.47
N ILE A 333 25.51 20.45 -3.51
CA ILE A 333 25.00 20.80 -4.84
C ILE A 333 23.47 20.92 -4.86
N HIS A 334 22.79 19.96 -4.23
CA HIS A 334 21.34 19.74 -4.36
C HIS A 334 20.55 20.02 -3.09
N GLY A 335 21.19 20.06 -1.92
CA GLY A 335 20.51 20.26 -0.64
C GLY A 335 20.06 21.70 -0.39
N ARG A 336 19.41 21.89 0.76
CA ARG A 336 18.99 23.21 1.26
C ARG A 336 20.17 23.96 1.90
N ASP A 337 20.07 25.28 1.99
CA ASP A 337 21.19 26.11 2.46
C ASP A 337 21.70 25.74 3.86
N ILE A 338 20.81 25.31 4.77
CA ILE A 338 21.17 24.88 6.13
C ILE A 338 22.14 23.69 6.17
N VAL A 339 22.07 22.78 5.19
CA VAL A 339 22.95 21.59 5.12
C VAL A 339 24.20 21.84 4.28
N LYS A 340 24.18 22.80 3.36
CA LYS A 340 25.31 23.07 2.45
C LYS A 340 26.57 23.46 3.19
N LYS A 341 26.48 24.36 4.17
CA LYS A 341 27.64 24.85 4.91
C LYS A 341 28.36 23.72 5.67
N PRO A 342 27.70 22.97 6.58
CA PRO A 342 28.38 21.89 7.31
C PRO A 342 28.90 20.79 6.38
N ALA A 343 28.18 20.46 5.30
CA ALA A 343 28.65 19.49 4.31
C ALA A 343 29.91 19.98 3.57
N LEU A 344 29.93 21.24 3.12
CA LEU A 344 31.08 21.84 2.42
C LEU A 344 32.31 21.93 3.33
N GLU A 345 32.13 22.35 4.59
CA GLU A 345 33.21 22.41 5.59
C GLU A 345 33.85 21.05 5.78
N LYS A 346 33.04 19.98 5.92
CA LYS A 346 33.57 18.63 6.09
C LYS A 346 34.30 18.10 4.86
N VAL A 347 33.74 18.30 3.66
CA VAL A 347 34.39 17.86 2.40
C VAL A 347 35.70 18.61 2.17
N THR A 348 35.73 19.92 2.46
CA THR A 348 36.94 20.75 2.35
C THR A 348 38.02 20.29 3.35
N TYR A 349 37.63 20.01 4.58
CA TYR A 349 38.55 19.49 5.60
C TYR A 349 39.22 18.18 5.15
N ILE A 350 38.44 17.23 4.61
CA ILE A 350 38.95 15.94 4.14
C ILE A 350 39.93 16.09 2.96
N GLU A 351 39.70 17.07 2.08
CA GLU A 351 40.61 17.32 0.96
C GLU A 351 41.99 17.80 1.43
N GLN A 352 42.03 18.52 2.55
CA GLN A 352 43.23 19.13 3.12
C GLN A 352 43.92 18.25 4.17
N ASP A 353 43.25 17.18 4.63
CA ASP A 353 43.80 16.27 5.63
C ASP A 353 44.88 15.37 5.03
N SER A 354 46.15 15.65 5.37
CA SER A 354 47.30 14.88 4.91
C SER A 354 47.42 13.48 5.54
N GLU A 355 46.69 13.23 6.63
CA GLU A 355 46.62 11.92 7.29
C GLU A 355 45.42 11.10 6.80
N GLU A 356 44.62 11.65 5.89
CA GLU A 356 43.47 10.94 5.33
C GLU A 356 43.90 9.93 4.27
N HIS A 357 43.09 8.87 4.13
CA HIS A 357 43.34 7.86 3.13
C HIS A 357 43.28 8.47 1.71
N PRO A 358 44.29 8.26 0.84
CA PRO A 358 44.39 8.93 -0.47
C PRO A 358 43.16 8.76 -1.37
N PHE A 359 42.49 7.61 -1.28
CA PHE A 359 41.24 7.34 -2.00
C PHE A 359 40.10 8.28 -1.56
N ILE A 360 39.97 8.53 -0.26
CA ILE A 360 38.94 9.40 0.31
C ILE A 360 39.25 10.87 -0.03
N THR A 361 40.51 11.28 0.09
CA THR A 361 40.97 12.62 -0.34
C THR A 361 40.70 12.86 -1.82
N LYS A 362 40.89 11.83 -2.67
CA LYS A 362 40.55 11.91 -4.10
C LYS A 362 39.06 12.15 -4.32
N ALA A 363 38.18 11.46 -3.61
CA ALA A 363 36.74 11.70 -3.68
C ALA A 363 36.34 13.09 -3.17
N ALA A 364 37.02 13.61 -2.14
CA ALA A 364 36.80 14.98 -1.70
C ALA A 364 37.17 16.00 -2.79
N LYS A 365 38.30 15.81 -3.47
CA LYS A 365 38.71 16.64 -4.63
C LYS A 365 37.69 16.58 -5.76
N GLU A 366 37.22 15.37 -6.09
CA GLU A 366 36.19 15.17 -7.10
C GLU A 366 34.87 15.86 -6.71
N GLY A 367 34.42 15.71 -5.46
CA GLY A 367 33.24 16.38 -4.93
C GLY A 367 33.34 17.91 -5.01
N LEU A 368 34.47 18.49 -4.61
CA LEU A 368 34.72 19.94 -4.69
C LEU A 368 34.78 20.44 -6.13
N ALA A 369 35.32 19.66 -7.07
CA ALA A 369 35.30 20.00 -8.48
C ALA A 369 33.86 20.08 -9.02
N ARG A 370 33.02 19.08 -8.70
CA ARG A 370 31.60 19.05 -9.08
C ARG A 370 30.81 20.23 -8.49
N ILE A 371 31.10 20.63 -7.25
CA ILE A 371 30.49 21.81 -6.62
C ILE A 371 30.83 23.08 -7.42
N LYS A 372 32.12 23.28 -7.75
CA LYS A 372 32.59 24.45 -8.54
C LYS A 372 31.97 24.50 -9.93
N GLU A 373 31.89 23.36 -10.62
CA GLU A 373 31.25 23.27 -11.95
C GLU A 373 29.78 23.68 -11.90
N ASN A 374 29.02 23.20 -10.90
CA ASN A 374 27.62 23.58 -10.72
C ASN A 374 27.45 25.05 -10.35
N GLU A 375 28.37 25.66 -9.59
CA GLU A 375 28.35 27.12 -9.33
C GLU A 375 28.61 27.95 -10.60
N GLN A 376 29.49 27.46 -11.50
CA GLN A 376 29.77 28.12 -12.77
C GLN A 376 28.59 28.04 -13.74
N GLN A 377 27.86 26.91 -13.77
CA GLN A 377 26.67 26.74 -14.62
C GLN A 377 25.46 27.58 -14.18
N ARG A 378 25.45 28.07 -12.93
CA ARG A 378 24.37 28.89 -12.37
C ARG A 378 24.63 30.41 -12.48
N LYS A 379 25.82 30.81 -12.92
CA LYS A 379 26.19 32.19 -13.24
C LYS A 379 26.03 32.44 -14.72
#